data_AF-A0A8J6LBL8-F1
#
_entry.id   AF-A0A8J6LBL8-F1
#
_cell.length_a   1.000
_cell.length_b   1.000
_cell.length_c   1.000
_cell.angle_alpha   90.00
_cell.angle_beta   90.00
_cell.angle_gamma   90.00
#
_symmetry.space_group_name_H-M   'P 1'
#
loop_
_entity.id
_entity.type
_entity.pdbx_description
1 polymer ?
#
loop_
_entity_poly.entity_id
_entity_poly.type
_entity_poly.pdbx_seq_one_letter_code
_entity_poly.pdbx_strand_id
1 'polypeptide(L)'
;MTAEQREIKRVKDKTYYQKKKAEKKVKPIAQMTEQEKRKQRKHWKKASQKYRSFATLSDNLDHQAHAVWVHMKPILTTILENKDVDTLQIYSDGPTSQYRNRTNINLWLQTLINEFKQITKATWIFSEPGHGKGPMDGVGGHLKRTADSHVLMGKDIKTALDFVNLFTESVIQVKVIPDDDIARAKNIVPKTLDAMPGIMNITKITWERGPEVLIRLYRYEHFHKELKLTTFSNNLNVKSIELMDVSIESPNPEKPMDTNDFEDLTFEKKQKSNSVQAEQNLFHLPQPTVYRQTPEIPITATGASRQLLRVAYSRTCSTSVIRSYITVAPTET
;
A
#
# COMPACT_ATOMS: atom_id res chain seq x y z
N MET A 1 -12.59 -15.30 19.49
CA MET A 1 -11.85 -16.04 18.45
C MET A 1 -10.37 -15.71 18.59
N THR A 2 -9.58 -16.68 19.03
CA THR A 2 -8.13 -16.56 19.28
C THR A 2 -7.34 -16.35 17.97
N ALA A 3 -6.08 -15.92 18.06
CA ALA A 3 -5.22 -15.74 16.88
C ALA A 3 -5.08 -17.03 16.07
N GLU A 4 -4.90 -18.15 16.76
CA GLU A 4 -4.81 -19.49 16.17
C GLU A 4 -6.08 -19.90 15.43
N GLN A 5 -7.26 -19.69 16.05
CA GLN A 5 -8.54 -19.97 15.40
C GLN A 5 -8.73 -19.13 14.13
N ARG A 6 -8.26 -17.86 14.12
CA ARG A 6 -8.33 -16.99 12.93
C ARG A 6 -7.43 -17.52 11.82
N GLU A 7 -6.23 -17.99 12.13
CA GLU A 7 -5.31 -18.52 11.11
C GLU A 7 -5.84 -19.84 10.53
N ILE A 8 -6.36 -20.74 11.36
CA ILE A 8 -7.01 -21.97 10.89
C ILE A 8 -8.16 -21.65 9.94
N LYS A 9 -9.00 -20.66 10.29
CA LYS A 9 -10.08 -20.22 9.42
C LYS A 9 -9.54 -19.63 8.11
N ARG A 10 -8.50 -18.79 8.16
CA ARG A 10 -7.87 -18.20 6.97
C ARG A 10 -7.33 -19.27 6.02
N VAL A 11 -6.66 -20.28 6.56
CA VAL A 11 -6.13 -21.41 5.78
C VAL A 11 -7.27 -22.21 5.16
N LYS A 12 -8.31 -22.55 5.92
CA LYS A 12 -9.50 -23.26 5.40
C LYS A 12 -10.23 -22.48 4.30
N ASP A 13 -10.42 -21.18 4.48
CA ASP A 13 -11.07 -20.33 3.48
C ASP A 13 -10.21 -20.24 2.19
N LYS A 14 -8.88 -20.18 2.32
CA LYS A 14 -7.93 -20.14 1.19
C LYS A 14 -7.96 -21.45 0.40
N THR A 15 -7.86 -22.60 1.06
CA THR A 15 -7.89 -23.91 0.39
C THR A 15 -9.23 -24.16 -0.29
N TYR A 16 -10.33 -23.80 0.37
CA TYR A 16 -11.67 -23.87 -0.22
C TYR A 16 -11.80 -23.01 -1.48
N TYR A 17 -11.31 -21.77 -1.45
CA TYR A 17 -11.33 -20.88 -2.60
C TYR A 17 -10.48 -21.42 -3.76
N GLN A 18 -9.28 -21.95 -3.47
CA GLN A 18 -8.41 -22.56 -4.48
C GLN A 18 -9.08 -23.76 -5.15
N LYS A 19 -9.72 -24.64 -4.36
CA LYS A 19 -10.49 -25.78 -4.88
C LYS A 19 -11.62 -25.31 -5.80
N LYS A 20 -12.44 -24.34 -5.37
CA LYS A 20 -13.51 -23.78 -6.21
C LYS A 20 -13.00 -23.12 -7.48
N LYS A 21 -11.85 -22.46 -7.43
CA LYS A 21 -11.22 -21.82 -8.58
C LYS A 21 -10.72 -22.89 -9.58
N ALA A 22 -10.10 -23.96 -9.09
CA ALA A 22 -9.69 -25.10 -9.92
C ALA A 22 -10.90 -25.79 -10.58
N GLU A 23 -12.00 -25.93 -9.84
CA GLU A 23 -13.28 -26.44 -10.35
C GLU A 23 -14.04 -25.45 -11.25
N LYS A 24 -13.47 -24.26 -11.56
CA LYS A 24 -14.10 -23.17 -12.33
C LYS A 24 -15.45 -22.70 -11.79
N LYS A 25 -15.75 -22.96 -10.50
CA LYS A 25 -16.97 -22.53 -9.82
C LYS A 25 -16.93 -21.07 -9.35
N VAL A 26 -15.76 -20.43 -9.42
CA VAL A 26 -15.60 -18.99 -9.17
C VAL A 26 -15.78 -18.24 -10.48
N LYS A 27 -16.97 -17.67 -10.69
CA LYS A 27 -17.24 -16.85 -11.88
C LYS A 27 -16.43 -15.55 -11.83
N PRO A 28 -15.77 -15.13 -12.93
CA PRO A 28 -15.27 -13.77 -13.06
C PRO A 28 -16.43 -12.77 -13.06
N ILE A 29 -16.19 -11.54 -12.62
CA ILE A 29 -17.24 -10.50 -12.50
C ILE A 29 -17.99 -10.26 -13.81
N ALA A 30 -17.30 -10.38 -14.96
CA ALA A 30 -17.90 -10.24 -16.28
C ALA A 30 -18.96 -11.31 -16.57
N GLN A 31 -18.85 -12.50 -15.99
CA GLN A 31 -19.77 -13.64 -16.17
C GLN A 31 -20.81 -13.74 -15.04
N MET A 32 -20.81 -12.80 -14.08
CA MET A 32 -21.83 -12.75 -13.04
C MET A 32 -23.12 -12.10 -13.56
N THR A 33 -24.26 -12.63 -13.13
CA THR A 33 -25.57 -11.98 -13.31
C THR A 33 -25.63 -10.66 -12.52
N GLU A 34 -26.54 -9.75 -12.88
CA GLU A 34 -26.69 -8.48 -12.15
C GLU A 34 -27.09 -8.69 -10.68
N GLN A 35 -27.86 -9.73 -10.37
CA GLN A 35 -28.19 -10.08 -8.98
C GLN A 35 -26.95 -10.52 -8.19
N GLU A 36 -26.10 -11.37 -8.77
CA GLU A 36 -24.82 -11.79 -8.17
C GLU A 36 -23.90 -10.57 -7.97
N LYS A 37 -23.76 -9.71 -8.99
CA LYS A 37 -23.00 -8.45 -8.87
C LYS A 37 -23.55 -7.57 -7.77
N ARG A 38 -24.87 -7.43 -7.61
CA ARG A 38 -25.49 -6.63 -6.54
C ARG A 38 -25.17 -7.20 -5.16
N LYS A 39 -25.25 -8.53 -4.97
CA LYS A 39 -24.84 -9.19 -3.72
C LYS A 39 -23.37 -8.94 -3.42
N GLN A 40 -22.51 -9.08 -4.43
CA GLN A 40 -21.07 -8.83 -4.33
C GLN A 40 -20.78 -7.37 -3.93
N ARG A 41 -21.42 -6.40 -4.58
CA ARG A 41 -21.29 -4.96 -4.25
C ARG A 41 -21.78 -4.66 -2.83
N LYS A 42 -22.89 -5.26 -2.39
CA LYS A 42 -23.39 -5.10 -1.00
C LYS A 42 -22.37 -5.62 0.01
N HIS A 43 -21.77 -6.78 -0.26
CA HIS A 43 -20.71 -7.33 0.57
C HIS A 43 -19.48 -6.41 0.59
N TRP A 44 -19.03 -5.92 -0.57
CA TRP A 44 -17.92 -4.97 -0.65
C TRP A 44 -18.20 -3.65 0.06
N LYS A 45 -19.43 -3.11 -0.02
CA LYS A 45 -19.84 -1.91 0.71
C LYS A 45 -19.79 -2.12 2.22
N LYS A 46 -20.22 -3.29 2.70
CA LYS A 46 -20.10 -3.64 4.13
C LYS A 46 -18.63 -3.79 4.54
N ALA A 47 -17.81 -4.42 3.69
CA ALA A 47 -16.38 -4.57 3.94
C ALA A 47 -15.67 -3.20 3.93
N SER A 48 -16.01 -2.30 3.00
CA SER A 48 -15.39 -0.98 2.89
C SER A 48 -15.66 -0.09 4.10
N GLN A 49 -16.73 -0.30 4.85
CA GLN A 49 -16.92 0.42 6.13
C GLN A 49 -15.81 0.13 7.16
N LYS A 50 -15.12 -1.01 7.03
CA LYS A 50 -13.95 -1.35 7.86
C LYS A 50 -12.66 -0.68 7.38
N TYR A 51 -12.58 -0.32 6.10
CA TYR A 51 -11.36 0.16 5.45
C TYR A 51 -11.54 1.59 4.98
N ARG A 52 -10.73 2.53 5.47
CA ARG A 52 -10.66 3.85 4.84
C ARG A 52 -9.64 3.83 3.71
N SER A 53 -9.86 4.67 2.72
CA SER A 53 -8.95 4.88 1.60
C SER A 53 -8.56 6.35 1.57
N PHE A 54 -7.28 6.58 1.35
CA PHE A 54 -6.68 7.91 1.33
C PHE A 54 -5.92 8.10 0.03
N ALA A 55 -5.91 9.32 -0.47
CA ALA A 55 -5.02 9.78 -1.51
C ALA A 55 -4.54 11.21 -1.19
N THR A 56 -3.36 11.56 -1.67
CA THR A 56 -2.79 12.90 -1.50
C THR A 56 -2.31 13.40 -2.85
N LEU A 57 -2.55 14.67 -3.19
CA LEU A 57 -2.04 15.29 -4.42
C LEU A 57 -1.24 16.54 -4.08
N SER A 58 -0.34 16.91 -4.98
CA SER A 58 0.40 18.17 -4.95
C SER A 58 0.58 18.62 -6.39
N ASP A 59 0.72 19.93 -6.59
CA ASP A 59 1.14 20.48 -7.89
C ASP A 59 2.66 20.34 -8.06
N ASN A 60 3.40 20.06 -6.99
CA ASN A 60 4.82 19.72 -7.02
C ASN A 60 5.08 18.33 -7.63
N LEU A 61 6.07 18.25 -8.52
CA LEU A 61 6.45 17.03 -9.26
C LEU A 61 7.63 16.26 -8.63
N ASP A 62 8.10 16.72 -7.47
CA ASP A 62 9.15 16.03 -6.72
C ASP A 62 8.65 14.66 -6.25
N HIS A 63 9.41 13.62 -6.58
CA HIS A 63 9.12 12.21 -6.26
C HIS A 63 10.24 11.58 -5.42
N GLN A 64 11.13 12.39 -4.87
CA GLN A 64 12.20 11.92 -4.00
C GLN A 64 11.66 11.54 -2.62
N ALA A 65 12.50 10.88 -1.81
CA ALA A 65 12.15 10.34 -0.51
C ALA A 65 11.46 11.34 0.44
N HIS A 66 11.91 12.61 0.48
CA HIS A 66 11.31 13.64 1.33
C HIS A 66 9.89 13.99 0.88
N ALA A 67 9.66 14.14 -0.43
CA ALA A 67 8.33 14.39 -0.98
C ALA A 67 7.39 13.23 -0.66
N VAL A 68 7.86 11.98 -0.85
CA VAL A 68 7.09 10.77 -0.51
C VAL A 68 6.67 10.78 0.96
N TRP A 69 7.58 11.13 1.87
CA TRP A 69 7.27 11.20 3.29
C TRP A 69 6.23 12.28 3.63
N VAL A 70 6.35 13.47 3.02
CA VAL A 70 5.38 14.57 3.22
C VAL A 70 3.97 14.16 2.82
N HIS A 71 3.81 13.41 1.74
CA HIS A 71 2.51 12.85 1.37
C HIS A 71 2.01 11.77 2.35
N MET A 72 2.89 10.98 2.95
CA MET A 72 2.49 9.96 3.92
C MET A 72 2.07 10.53 5.28
N LYS A 73 2.72 11.61 5.73
CA LYS A 73 2.54 12.16 7.08
C LYS A 73 1.09 12.60 7.40
N PRO A 74 0.38 13.38 6.56
CA PRO A 74 -1.01 13.77 6.84
C PRO A 74 -1.99 12.61 6.90
N ILE A 75 -1.68 11.53 6.19
CA ILE A 75 -2.45 10.29 6.27
C ILE A 75 -2.24 9.67 7.65
N LEU A 76 -0.99 9.52 8.10
CA LEU A 76 -0.67 9.04 9.45
C LEU A 76 -1.33 9.90 10.53
N THR A 77 -1.26 11.22 10.43
CA THR A 77 -1.90 12.13 11.39
C THR A 77 -3.40 11.84 11.50
N THR A 78 -4.12 11.75 10.37
CA THR A 78 -5.57 11.45 10.35
C THR A 78 -5.91 10.09 10.96
N ILE A 79 -5.00 9.12 10.80
CA ILE A 79 -5.22 7.76 11.28
C ILE A 79 -5.01 7.70 12.78
N LEU A 80 -4.01 8.40 13.29
CA LEU A 80 -3.56 8.36 14.67
C LEU A 80 -4.25 9.39 15.55
N GLU A 81 -4.86 10.42 14.95
CA GLU A 81 -5.72 11.40 15.62
C GLU A 81 -6.82 10.71 16.42
N ASN A 82 -6.87 11.01 17.72
CA ASN A 82 -7.90 10.53 18.66
C ASN A 82 -8.05 9.01 18.73
N LYS A 83 -6.97 8.25 18.48
CA LYS A 83 -6.97 6.80 18.64
C LYS A 83 -5.88 6.34 19.60
N ASP A 84 -6.27 5.38 20.42
CA ASP A 84 -5.36 4.61 21.26
C ASP A 84 -4.77 3.45 20.43
N VAL A 85 -3.69 3.78 19.73
CA VAL A 85 -2.95 2.86 18.86
C VAL A 85 -1.49 2.97 19.25
N ASP A 86 -0.87 1.82 19.52
CA ASP A 86 0.53 1.73 19.89
C ASP A 86 1.40 1.08 18.79
N THR A 87 0.76 0.38 17.85
CA THR A 87 1.42 -0.44 16.85
C THR A 87 1.08 0.03 15.45
N LEU A 88 2.11 0.40 14.69
CA LEU A 88 2.04 0.82 13.29
C LEU A 88 2.66 -0.23 12.36
N GLN A 89 1.96 -0.63 11.30
CA GLN A 89 2.50 -1.53 10.28
C GLN A 89 2.29 -0.95 8.88
N ILE A 90 3.36 -0.52 8.23
CA ILE A 90 3.36 0.00 6.87
C ILE A 90 3.77 -1.11 5.90
N TYR A 91 3.06 -1.23 4.80
CA TYR A 91 3.39 -2.11 3.67
C TYR A 91 3.54 -1.23 2.44
N SER A 92 4.71 -1.15 1.84
CA SER A 92 4.91 -0.34 0.63
C SER A 92 5.59 -1.12 -0.48
N ASP A 93 5.65 -0.50 -1.65
CA ASP A 93 6.50 -1.00 -2.72
C ASP A 93 7.99 -0.92 -2.31
N GLY A 94 8.83 -1.72 -2.96
CA GLY A 94 10.28 -1.82 -2.71
C GLY A 94 11.23 -0.88 -3.49
N PRO A 95 10.79 0.05 -4.38
CA PRO A 95 11.70 0.96 -5.06
C PRO A 95 12.54 1.77 -4.07
N THR A 96 13.84 1.76 -4.31
CA THR A 96 14.84 2.36 -3.42
C THR A 96 14.90 3.87 -3.57
N SER A 97 14.49 4.42 -4.72
CA SER A 97 14.34 5.87 -4.90
C SER A 97 13.22 6.49 -4.07
N GLN A 98 12.25 5.69 -3.58
CA GLN A 98 11.03 6.20 -2.94
C GLN A 98 10.90 5.76 -1.47
N TYR A 99 10.64 4.48 -1.21
CA TYR A 99 10.36 3.97 0.14
C TYR A 99 11.59 3.42 0.82
N ARG A 100 12.29 2.54 0.10
CA ARG A 100 13.36 1.72 0.68
C ARG A 100 14.70 2.45 0.57
N ASN A 101 14.82 3.56 1.28
CA ASN A 101 16.07 4.32 1.41
C ASN A 101 16.24 4.91 2.82
N ARG A 102 17.50 5.25 3.12
CA ARG A 102 17.91 5.84 4.40
C ARG A 102 17.16 7.11 4.75
N THR A 103 16.87 7.96 3.77
CA THR A 103 16.23 9.26 3.97
C THR A 103 14.80 9.07 4.48
N ASN A 104 14.04 8.21 3.82
CA ASN A 104 12.66 7.94 4.20
C ASN A 104 12.57 7.22 5.57
N ILE A 105 13.49 6.26 5.83
CA ILE A 105 13.58 5.61 7.14
C ILE A 105 13.90 6.62 8.25
N ASN A 106 14.84 7.53 8.01
CA ASN A 106 15.21 8.56 8.96
C ASN A 106 14.03 9.51 9.26
N LEU A 107 13.34 10.02 8.23
CA LEU A 107 12.15 10.86 8.40
C LEU A 107 11.01 10.14 9.12
N TRP A 108 10.80 8.86 8.80
CA TRP A 108 9.81 8.01 9.46
C TRP A 108 10.09 7.86 10.95
N LEU A 109 11.31 7.48 11.31
CA LEU A 109 11.72 7.30 12.71
C LEU A 109 11.66 8.63 13.49
N GLN A 110 12.14 9.74 12.91
CA GLN A 110 12.02 11.05 13.54
C GLN A 110 10.57 11.39 13.88
N THR A 111 9.67 11.17 12.92
CA THR A 111 8.25 11.47 13.12
C THR A 111 7.64 10.57 14.21
N LEU A 112 7.97 9.28 14.23
CA LEU A 112 7.50 8.37 15.28
C LEU A 112 8.03 8.76 16.66
N ILE A 113 9.30 9.12 16.77
CA ILE A 113 9.93 9.46 18.06
C ILE A 113 9.37 10.78 18.60
N ASN A 114 9.31 11.81 17.75
CA ASN A 114 9.06 13.18 18.17
C ASN A 114 7.58 13.56 18.16
N GLU A 115 6.82 13.08 17.18
CA GLU A 115 5.44 13.53 16.92
C GLU A 115 4.40 12.48 17.34
N PHE A 116 4.60 11.21 16.99
CA PHE A 116 3.65 10.13 17.28
C PHE A 116 4.05 9.34 18.53
N LYS A 117 4.04 10.02 19.68
CA LYS A 117 4.46 9.47 20.98
C LYS A 117 3.66 8.23 21.42
N GLN A 118 2.41 8.11 20.99
CA GLN A 118 1.57 6.94 21.29
C GLN A 118 2.10 5.66 20.65
N ILE A 119 2.84 5.75 19.54
CA ILE A 119 3.40 4.58 18.87
C ILE A 119 4.63 4.09 19.63
N THR A 120 4.55 2.85 20.11
CA THR A 120 5.62 2.14 20.80
C THR A 120 6.25 1.07 19.91
N LYS A 121 5.52 0.58 18.90
CA LYS A 121 6.02 -0.44 17.96
C LYS A 121 5.69 -0.02 16.53
N ALA A 122 6.66 -0.12 15.64
CA ALA A 122 6.43 0.13 14.23
C ALA A 122 7.14 -0.88 13.35
N THR A 123 6.50 -1.26 12.25
CA THR A 123 7.04 -2.17 11.25
C THR A 123 6.82 -1.58 9.87
N TRP A 124 7.83 -1.60 9.02
CA TRP A 124 7.73 -1.23 7.62
C TRP A 124 8.19 -2.41 6.74
N ILE A 125 7.26 -2.96 5.98
CA ILE A 125 7.44 -4.08 5.06
C ILE A 125 7.46 -3.55 3.63
N PHE A 126 8.42 -4.01 2.84
CA PHE A 126 8.62 -3.66 1.44
C PHE A 126 8.36 -4.90 0.58
N SER A 127 7.50 -4.76 -0.44
CA SER A 127 7.38 -5.78 -1.48
C SER A 127 8.60 -5.76 -2.41
N GLU A 128 8.83 -6.85 -3.11
CA GLU A 128 9.87 -6.86 -4.16
C GLU A 128 9.52 -5.87 -5.28
N PRO A 129 10.52 -5.20 -5.88
CA PRO A 129 10.30 -4.36 -7.05
C PRO A 129 9.63 -5.16 -8.18
N GLY A 130 8.61 -4.56 -8.82
CA GLY A 130 7.93 -5.20 -9.94
C GLY A 130 6.84 -6.22 -9.56
N HIS A 131 6.53 -6.38 -8.27
CA HIS A 131 5.35 -7.16 -7.88
C HIS A 131 4.03 -6.47 -8.28
N GLY A 132 3.00 -7.30 -8.50
CA GLY A 132 1.75 -6.93 -9.18
C GLY A 132 0.94 -5.80 -8.54
N LYS A 133 -0.10 -5.36 -9.26
CA LYS A 133 -1.01 -4.29 -8.85
C LYS A 133 -1.56 -4.56 -7.44
N GLY A 134 -1.38 -3.62 -6.54
CA GLY A 134 -1.90 -3.72 -5.17
C GLY A 134 -3.17 -2.88 -4.96
N PRO A 135 -3.69 -2.85 -3.72
CA PRO A 135 -4.86 -2.03 -3.38
C PRO A 135 -4.70 -0.56 -3.78
N MET A 136 -3.45 -0.08 -3.77
CA MET A 136 -3.09 1.27 -4.13
C MET A 136 -3.44 1.64 -5.57
N ASP A 137 -3.19 0.73 -6.50
CA ASP A 137 -3.51 0.94 -7.91
C ASP A 137 -5.03 0.97 -8.15
N GLY A 138 -5.82 0.37 -7.24
CA GLY A 138 -7.28 0.34 -7.32
C GLY A 138 -7.93 1.69 -7.02
N VAL A 139 -7.60 2.30 -5.87
CA VAL A 139 -8.04 3.67 -5.53
C VAL A 139 -7.51 4.62 -6.57
N GLY A 140 -6.24 4.46 -6.94
CA GLY A 140 -5.66 5.31 -7.94
C GLY A 140 -6.41 5.24 -9.27
N GLY A 141 -6.62 4.04 -9.81
CA GLY A 141 -7.38 3.85 -11.04
C GLY A 141 -8.82 4.38 -10.96
N HIS A 142 -9.44 4.39 -9.78
CA HIS A 142 -10.76 5.00 -9.59
C HIS A 142 -10.70 6.52 -9.66
N LEU A 143 -9.74 7.16 -8.98
CA LEU A 143 -9.56 8.61 -9.03
C LEU A 143 -9.29 9.07 -10.47
N LYS A 144 -8.36 8.41 -11.17
CA LYS A 144 -8.07 8.71 -12.58
C LYS A 144 -9.31 8.61 -13.46
N ARG A 145 -10.02 7.47 -13.44
CA ARG A 145 -11.20 7.28 -14.30
C ARG A 145 -12.30 8.31 -14.04
N THR A 146 -12.45 8.73 -12.79
CA THR A 146 -13.43 9.75 -12.42
C THR A 146 -13.02 11.10 -12.98
N ALA A 147 -11.76 11.50 -12.82
CA ALA A 147 -11.21 12.70 -13.43
C ALA A 147 -11.33 12.69 -14.97
N ASP A 148 -10.92 11.59 -15.62
CA ASP A 148 -11.05 11.41 -17.08
C ASP A 148 -12.51 11.57 -17.52
N SER A 149 -13.47 11.04 -16.75
CA SER A 149 -14.90 11.18 -17.06
C SER A 149 -15.37 12.63 -16.98
N HIS A 150 -14.90 13.41 -16.00
CA HIS A 150 -15.20 14.84 -15.91
C HIS A 150 -14.59 15.65 -17.06
N VAL A 151 -13.36 15.34 -17.45
CA VAL A 151 -12.70 15.97 -18.61
C VAL A 151 -13.46 15.68 -19.90
N LEU A 152 -13.89 14.43 -20.10
CA LEU A 152 -14.71 14.05 -21.24
C LEU A 152 -16.08 14.77 -21.28
N MET A 153 -16.60 15.19 -20.11
CA MET A 153 -17.81 15.99 -19.99
C MET A 153 -17.55 17.51 -20.15
N GLY A 154 -16.35 17.91 -20.56
CA GLY A 154 -15.99 19.31 -20.81
C GLY A 154 -15.51 20.09 -19.58
N LYS A 155 -15.17 19.42 -18.47
CA LYS A 155 -14.62 20.07 -17.28
C LYS A 155 -13.09 20.08 -17.31
N ASP A 156 -12.49 21.26 -17.20
CA ASP A 156 -11.04 21.39 -17.04
C ASP A 156 -10.59 21.08 -15.60
N ILE A 157 -9.46 20.38 -15.47
CA ILE A 157 -8.78 20.11 -14.19
C ILE A 157 -7.34 20.61 -14.33
N LYS A 158 -6.99 21.74 -13.70
CA LYS A 158 -5.69 22.41 -13.90
C LYS A 158 -4.78 22.30 -12.69
N THR A 159 -5.35 22.19 -11.50
CA THR A 159 -4.63 22.15 -10.21
C THR A 159 -4.98 20.91 -9.41
N ALA A 160 -4.13 20.58 -8.43
CA ALA A 160 -4.41 19.56 -7.42
C ALA A 160 -5.72 19.86 -6.68
N LEU A 161 -6.02 21.14 -6.42
CA LEU A 161 -7.26 21.56 -5.77
C LEU A 161 -8.49 21.25 -6.64
N ASP A 162 -8.43 21.56 -7.93
CA ASP A 162 -9.52 21.22 -8.88
C ASP A 162 -9.80 19.71 -8.87
N PHE A 163 -8.74 18.91 -8.80
CA PHE A 163 -8.84 17.47 -8.74
C PHE A 163 -9.53 17.01 -7.44
N VAL A 164 -9.11 17.52 -6.28
CA VAL A 164 -9.72 17.18 -4.98
C VAL A 164 -11.20 17.55 -4.93
N ASN A 165 -11.58 18.67 -5.55
CA ASN A 165 -12.97 19.12 -5.61
C ASN A 165 -13.90 18.15 -6.36
N LEU A 166 -13.36 17.19 -7.14
CA LEU A 166 -14.16 16.11 -7.75
C LEU A 166 -14.56 15.02 -6.76
N PHE A 167 -13.94 14.97 -5.58
CA PHE A 167 -14.06 13.86 -4.63
C PHE A 167 -14.58 14.30 -3.25
N THR A 168 -15.23 15.46 -3.16
CA THR A 168 -15.82 15.97 -1.90
C THR A 168 -16.82 15.00 -1.28
N GLU A 169 -17.60 14.30 -2.10
CA GLU A 169 -18.57 13.28 -1.68
C GLU A 169 -18.01 11.84 -1.74
N SER A 170 -16.72 11.68 -2.04
CA SER A 170 -16.10 10.36 -2.18
C SER A 170 -15.85 9.71 -0.83
N VAL A 171 -15.94 8.38 -0.81
CA VAL A 171 -15.48 7.57 0.33
C VAL A 171 -13.95 7.62 0.47
N ILE A 172 -13.24 7.92 -0.62
CA ILE A 172 -11.78 8.12 -0.59
C ILE A 172 -11.51 9.54 -0.11
N GLN A 173 -10.77 9.66 1.00
CA GLN A 173 -10.36 10.95 1.52
C GLN A 173 -9.15 11.44 0.72
N VAL A 174 -9.34 12.53 -0.01
CA VAL A 174 -8.30 13.13 -0.84
C VAL A 174 -7.79 14.41 -0.19
N LYS A 175 -6.48 14.56 -0.04
CA LYS A 175 -5.85 15.75 0.57
C LYS A 175 -4.89 16.42 -0.41
N VAL A 176 -4.80 17.75 -0.35
CA VAL A 176 -3.78 18.53 -1.07
C VAL A 176 -2.58 18.74 -0.16
N ILE A 177 -1.38 18.60 -0.71
CA ILE A 177 -0.09 18.88 -0.08
C ILE A 177 0.47 20.17 -0.68
N PRO A 178 0.65 21.22 0.12
CA PRO A 178 1.29 22.45 -0.32
C PRO A 178 2.75 22.23 -0.72
N ASP A 179 3.21 22.96 -1.74
CA ASP A 179 4.59 22.91 -2.22
C ASP A 179 5.59 23.31 -1.12
N ASP A 180 5.21 24.26 -0.27
CA ASP A 180 6.03 24.70 0.87
C ASP A 180 6.32 23.56 1.85
N ASP A 181 5.40 22.61 2.03
CA ASP A 181 5.60 21.47 2.93
C ASP A 181 6.69 20.54 2.38
N ILE A 182 6.70 20.34 1.06
CA ILE A 182 7.71 19.54 0.34
C ILE A 182 9.07 20.25 0.40
N ALA A 183 9.09 21.57 0.18
CA ALA A 183 10.30 22.38 0.28
C ALA A 183 10.89 22.37 1.70
N ARG A 184 10.06 22.51 2.74
CA ARG A 184 10.50 22.43 4.14
C ARG A 184 11.07 21.05 4.47
N ALA A 185 10.42 19.96 4.04
CA ALA A 185 10.94 18.62 4.29
C ALA A 185 12.30 18.37 3.64
N LYS A 186 12.53 18.91 2.43
CA LYS A 186 13.84 18.84 1.77
C LYS A 186 14.96 19.50 2.59
N ASN A 187 14.65 20.58 3.30
CA ASN A 187 15.60 21.31 4.13
C ASN A 187 15.86 20.64 5.49
N ILE A 188 14.92 19.83 5.99
CA ILE A 188 15.07 19.07 7.24
C ILE A 188 15.95 17.84 7.03
N VAL A 189 15.95 17.25 5.83
CA VAL A 189 16.80 16.10 5.53
C VAL A 189 18.28 16.50 5.59
N PRO A 190 19.12 15.77 6.36
CA PRO A 190 20.55 16.05 6.41
C PRO A 190 21.20 15.91 5.04
N LYS A 191 22.10 16.84 4.73
CA LYS A 191 22.91 16.79 3.50
C LYS A 191 23.76 15.52 3.42
N THR A 192 24.20 15.03 4.58
CA THR A 192 24.97 13.80 4.73
C THR A 192 24.22 12.87 5.68
N LEU A 193 23.72 11.75 5.15
CA LEU A 193 23.20 10.63 5.93
C LEU A 193 24.09 9.43 5.69
N ASP A 194 24.48 8.74 6.77
CA ASP A 194 25.28 7.53 6.68
C ASP A 194 24.58 6.49 5.79
N ALA A 195 25.36 5.77 4.99
CA ALA A 195 24.83 4.63 4.26
C ALA A 195 24.31 3.59 5.25
N MET A 196 23.18 2.97 4.92
CA MET A 196 22.64 1.84 5.68
C MET A 196 23.04 0.56 4.94
N PRO A 197 24.08 -0.17 5.38
CA PRO A 197 24.58 -1.33 4.64
C PRO A 197 23.50 -2.40 4.49
N GLY A 198 23.37 -2.96 3.30
CA GLY A 198 22.42 -4.04 3.03
C GLY A 198 20.96 -3.62 2.86
N ILE A 199 20.63 -2.32 2.95
CA ILE A 199 19.25 -1.80 2.82
C ILE A 199 18.52 -2.29 1.56
N MET A 200 19.26 -2.49 0.47
CA MET A 200 18.74 -2.97 -0.83
C MET A 200 18.15 -4.38 -0.76
N ASN A 201 18.57 -5.19 0.21
CA ASN A 201 18.14 -6.58 0.39
C ASN A 201 17.14 -6.75 1.54
N ILE A 202 16.78 -5.65 2.23
CA ILE A 202 15.83 -5.67 3.33
C ILE A 202 14.41 -5.67 2.78
N THR A 203 13.56 -6.49 3.39
CA THR A 203 12.12 -6.57 3.10
C THR A 203 11.27 -6.13 4.29
N LYS A 204 11.84 -6.07 5.49
CA LYS A 204 11.13 -5.65 6.70
C LYS A 204 12.06 -4.93 7.67
N ILE A 205 11.59 -3.81 8.21
CA ILE A 205 12.25 -3.03 9.26
C ILE A 205 11.30 -2.98 10.45
N THR A 206 11.78 -3.27 11.65
CA THR A 206 11.01 -3.09 12.87
C THR A 206 11.71 -2.10 13.80
N TRP A 207 10.92 -1.30 14.49
CA TRP A 207 11.35 -0.35 15.50
C TRP A 207 10.47 -0.52 16.75
N GLU A 208 11.10 -0.42 17.91
CA GLU A 208 10.43 -0.38 19.19
C GLU A 208 10.94 0.83 19.98
N ARG A 209 10.02 1.49 20.69
CA ARG A 209 10.36 2.64 21.53
C ARG A 209 11.16 2.15 22.72
N GLY A 210 12.34 2.74 22.91
CA GLY A 210 13.22 2.46 24.02
C GLY A 210 14.09 3.67 24.38
N PRO A 211 14.96 3.53 25.38
CA PRO A 211 15.94 4.57 25.74
C PRO A 211 16.93 4.84 24.60
N GLU A 212 17.15 3.84 23.75
CA GLU A 212 17.97 3.92 22.55
C GLU A 212 17.11 3.69 21.31
N VAL A 213 17.52 4.24 20.16
CA VAL A 213 16.82 4.04 18.90
C VAL A 213 17.41 2.82 18.19
N LEU A 214 16.81 1.66 18.41
CA LEU A 214 17.20 0.41 17.77
C LEU A 214 16.26 0.08 16.61
N ILE A 215 16.82 -0.31 15.47
CA ILE A 215 16.04 -0.88 14.36
C ILE A 215 16.57 -2.26 14.01
N ARG A 216 15.64 -3.20 13.80
CA ARG A 216 15.96 -4.55 13.32
C ARG A 216 15.59 -4.66 11.86
N LEU A 217 16.54 -5.13 11.08
CA LEU A 217 16.45 -5.34 9.64
C LEU A 217 16.25 -6.82 9.37
N TYR A 218 15.30 -7.14 8.51
CA TYR A 218 14.96 -8.50 8.12
C TYR A 218 14.99 -8.67 6.62
N ARG A 219 15.44 -9.85 6.19
CA ARG A 219 15.25 -10.36 4.84
C ARG A 219 14.21 -11.48 4.93
N TYR A 220 13.03 -11.22 4.39
CA TYR A 220 11.81 -11.98 4.64
C TYR A 220 11.52 -12.09 6.14
N GLU A 221 11.44 -13.31 6.66
CA GLU A 221 11.27 -13.58 8.08
C GLU A 221 12.60 -13.80 8.82
N HIS A 222 13.73 -13.78 8.11
CA HIS A 222 15.04 -13.97 8.72
C HIS A 222 15.59 -12.64 9.22
N PHE A 223 15.93 -12.61 10.51
CA PHE A 223 16.70 -11.51 11.08
C PHE A 223 18.01 -11.38 10.33
N HIS A 224 18.32 -10.16 9.89
CA HIS A 224 19.53 -9.86 9.16
C HIS A 224 20.52 -9.09 10.03
N LYS A 225 20.04 -8.06 10.72
CA LYS A 225 20.91 -7.14 11.46
C LYS A 225 20.15 -6.23 12.42
N GLU A 226 20.80 -5.80 13.49
CA GLU A 226 20.31 -4.71 14.33
C GLU A 226 21.21 -3.48 14.17
N LEU A 227 20.59 -2.30 14.05
CA LEU A 227 21.30 -1.03 13.94
C LEU A 227 20.92 -0.15 15.12
N LYS A 228 21.94 0.34 15.81
CA LYS A 228 21.80 1.33 16.88
C LYS A 228 21.99 2.73 16.33
N LEU A 229 20.92 3.50 16.39
CA LEU A 229 20.87 4.84 15.83
C LEU A 229 21.11 5.90 16.90
N THR A 230 22.08 6.73 16.56
CA THR A 230 22.35 8.08 17.02
C THR A 230 21.29 9.14 16.85
N THR A 231 20.48 9.47 17.86
CA THR A 231 19.89 10.82 17.93
C THR A 231 20.99 11.87 18.13
N PHE A 232 21.31 12.63 17.09
CA PHE A 232 22.10 13.86 17.19
C PHE A 232 21.28 14.96 16.52
N SER A 233 20.83 15.96 17.29
CA SER A 233 20.20 17.19 16.78
C SER A 233 19.19 16.94 15.64
N ASN A 234 18.03 16.38 16.00
CA ASN A 234 16.95 15.95 15.09
C ASN A 234 17.32 14.89 14.05
N ASN A 235 18.58 14.44 13.94
CA ASN A 235 19.00 13.47 12.94
C ASN A 235 19.33 12.11 13.55
N LEU A 236 18.98 11.04 12.84
CA LEU A 236 19.33 9.67 13.18
C LEU A 236 20.51 9.21 12.30
N ASN A 237 21.69 9.14 12.89
CA ASN A 237 22.91 8.60 12.28
C ASN A 237 23.21 7.20 12.81
N VAL A 238 23.85 6.36 12.00
CA VAL A 238 24.18 4.99 12.41
C VAL A 238 25.45 5.05 13.26
N LYS A 239 25.35 4.81 14.58
CA LYS A 239 26.53 4.84 15.46
C LYS A 239 27.26 3.53 15.52
N SER A 240 26.52 2.43 15.61
CA SER A 240 27.10 1.10 15.68
C SER A 240 26.24 0.10 14.96
N ILE A 241 26.95 -0.90 14.45
CA ILE A 241 26.43 -2.03 13.71
C ILE A 241 26.69 -3.21 14.63
N GLU A 242 25.65 -3.79 15.20
CA GLU A 242 25.75 -5.07 15.89
C GLU A 242 25.33 -6.15 14.90
N LEU A 243 26.32 -6.89 14.39
CA LEU A 243 26.11 -8.09 13.61
C LEU A 243 25.95 -9.24 14.60
N MET A 244 24.72 -9.65 14.86
CA MET A 244 24.49 -11.01 15.30
C MET A 244 24.39 -11.88 14.05
N ASP A 245 25.51 -12.51 13.69
CA ASP A 245 25.55 -13.47 12.59
C ASP A 245 24.66 -14.67 12.98
N VAL A 246 23.56 -14.85 12.24
CA VAL A 246 22.89 -16.13 12.20
C VAL A 246 23.64 -16.96 11.17
N SER A 247 24.48 -17.88 11.63
CA SER A 247 25.11 -18.90 10.81
C SER A 247 24.02 -19.65 10.04
N ILE A 248 23.89 -19.37 8.75
CA ILE A 248 23.12 -20.23 7.86
C ILE A 248 24.05 -21.40 7.56
N GLU A 249 23.90 -22.49 8.30
CA GLU A 249 24.33 -23.79 7.78
C GLU A 249 23.51 -24.04 6.51
N SER A 250 24.14 -23.85 5.37
CA SER A 250 23.59 -24.26 4.08
C SER A 250 23.16 -25.72 4.18
N PRO A 251 21.91 -26.08 3.84
CA PRO A 251 21.57 -27.48 3.71
C PRO A 251 22.48 -28.09 2.63
N ASN A 252 23.20 -29.12 3.05
CA ASN A 252 24.06 -29.95 2.22
C ASN A 252 23.28 -30.32 0.93
N PRO A 253 23.84 -30.16 -0.28
CA PRO A 253 23.11 -30.51 -1.50
C PRO A 253 22.87 -32.02 -1.52
N GLU A 254 21.65 -32.43 -1.13
CA GLU A 254 21.17 -33.76 -1.43
C GLU A 254 21.04 -33.93 -2.95
N LYS A 255 21.33 -35.16 -3.38
CA LYS A 255 21.61 -35.61 -4.74
C LYS A 255 20.67 -35.05 -5.84
N PRO A 256 21.18 -34.88 -7.08
CA PRO A 256 20.40 -34.39 -8.20
C PRO A 256 19.17 -35.27 -8.44
N MET A 257 18.02 -34.62 -8.52
CA MET A 257 16.73 -35.20 -8.87
C MET A 257 16.72 -35.52 -10.37
N ASP A 258 16.31 -36.74 -10.71
CA ASP A 258 16.32 -37.33 -12.05
C ASP A 258 15.53 -36.47 -13.05
N THR A 259 16.17 -36.13 -14.17
CA THR A 259 15.64 -35.28 -15.23
C THR A 259 14.90 -36.15 -16.26
N ASN A 260 13.62 -36.46 -16.03
CA ASN A 260 12.80 -37.14 -17.05
C ASN A 260 11.36 -36.64 -17.22
N ASP A 261 10.93 -35.55 -16.56
CA ASP A 261 9.52 -35.08 -16.66
C ASP A 261 9.34 -33.70 -17.35
N PHE A 262 10.27 -33.27 -18.21
CA PHE A 262 10.22 -31.93 -18.85
C PHE A 262 9.89 -31.91 -20.35
N GLU A 263 9.36 -32.99 -20.91
CA GLU A 263 8.83 -33.01 -22.29
C GLU A 263 7.30 -33.00 -22.32
N ASP A 264 6.65 -31.93 -21.83
CA ASP A 264 5.22 -31.71 -22.17
C ASP A 264 4.74 -30.24 -22.13
N LEU A 265 5.64 -29.27 -21.95
CA LEU A 265 5.28 -27.84 -21.83
C LEU A 265 5.69 -26.96 -23.03
N THR A 266 6.25 -27.56 -24.08
CA THR A 266 6.72 -26.82 -25.27
C THR A 266 5.71 -26.77 -26.42
N PHE A 267 4.60 -27.53 -26.36
CA PHE A 267 3.58 -27.53 -27.43
C PHE A 267 2.50 -26.42 -27.30
N GLU A 268 2.18 -25.93 -26.09
CA GLU A 268 1.10 -24.94 -25.93
C GLU A 268 1.49 -23.47 -26.24
N LYS A 269 2.79 -23.15 -26.33
CA LYS A 269 3.23 -21.76 -26.58
C LYS A 269 3.14 -21.32 -28.04
N LYS A 270 2.95 -22.24 -28.99
CA LYS A 270 2.95 -21.93 -30.44
C LYS A 270 1.57 -21.64 -31.04
N GLN A 271 0.47 -21.88 -30.33
CA GLN A 271 -0.89 -21.59 -30.83
C GLN A 271 -1.49 -20.25 -30.35
N LYS A 272 -0.90 -19.59 -29.34
CA LYS A 272 -1.44 -18.32 -28.79
C LYS A 272 -0.94 -17.05 -29.50
N SER A 273 -0.05 -17.15 -30.48
CA SER A 273 0.46 -15.98 -31.22
C SER A 273 -0.37 -15.59 -32.46
N ASN A 274 -1.38 -16.38 -32.86
CA ASN A 274 -2.11 -16.17 -34.12
C ASN A 274 -3.57 -15.70 -33.97
N SER A 275 -4.02 -15.25 -32.79
CA SER A 275 -5.41 -14.79 -32.59
C SER A 275 -5.55 -13.32 -32.19
N VAL A 276 -4.53 -12.49 -32.39
CA VAL A 276 -4.59 -11.03 -32.16
C VAL A 276 -4.54 -10.32 -33.52
N GLN A 277 -5.56 -10.57 -34.35
CA GLN A 277 -5.80 -9.81 -35.59
C GLN A 277 -7.22 -10.07 -36.13
N ALA A 278 -8.25 -9.81 -35.32
CA ALA A 278 -9.62 -9.58 -35.81
C ALA A 278 -10.42 -8.89 -34.70
N GLU A 279 -11.40 -8.06 -35.09
CA GLU A 279 -12.28 -7.22 -34.24
C GLU A 279 -11.83 -5.76 -34.02
N GLN A 280 -11.57 -5.08 -35.14
CA GLN A 280 -12.09 -3.72 -35.32
C GLN A 280 -13.37 -3.83 -36.14
N ASN A 281 -14.54 -3.52 -35.55
CA ASN A 281 -15.69 -2.82 -36.16
C ASN A 281 -17.01 -3.07 -35.40
N LEU A 282 -17.85 -2.03 -35.40
CA LEU A 282 -19.21 -1.88 -34.85
C LEU A 282 -19.34 -1.46 -33.37
N PHE A 283 -19.28 -0.14 -33.14
CA PHE A 283 -20.02 0.52 -32.06
C PHE A 283 -21.24 1.24 -32.65
N HIS A 284 -22.44 0.83 -32.22
CA HIS A 284 -23.68 1.59 -32.37
C HIS A 284 -24.22 1.88 -30.97
N LEU A 285 -24.39 3.16 -30.66
CA LEU A 285 -24.82 3.68 -29.35
C LEU A 285 -26.34 3.71 -29.24
N PRO A 286 -26.94 3.35 -28.09
CA PRO A 286 -28.24 3.86 -27.71
C PRO A 286 -28.13 5.04 -26.74
N GLN A 287 -29.04 6.01 -26.93
CA GLN A 287 -29.20 7.28 -26.20
C GLN A 287 -29.63 7.11 -24.72
N PRO A 288 -29.42 8.12 -23.85
CA PRO A 288 -29.60 7.98 -22.41
C PRO A 288 -31.05 8.20 -21.96
N THR A 289 -31.51 7.36 -21.02
CA THR A 289 -32.77 7.56 -20.27
C THR A 289 -32.49 8.19 -18.91
N VAL A 290 -33.28 9.20 -18.60
CA VAL A 290 -33.28 10.09 -17.43
C VAL A 290 -33.49 9.31 -16.12
N TYR A 291 -32.67 9.57 -15.09
CA TYR A 291 -32.89 9.05 -13.73
C TYR A 291 -33.25 10.15 -12.73
N ARG A 292 -34.30 9.85 -11.97
CA ARG A 292 -34.98 10.62 -10.93
C ARG A 292 -34.18 10.60 -9.62
N GLN A 293 -34.06 11.76 -8.97
CA GLN A 293 -33.49 11.92 -7.63
C GLN A 293 -34.45 11.41 -6.53
N THR A 294 -33.91 10.82 -5.46
CA THR A 294 -34.59 10.67 -4.15
C THR A 294 -33.57 10.66 -3.00
N PRO A 295 -34.01 10.99 -1.76
CA PRO A 295 -33.23 11.80 -0.81
C PRO A 295 -32.51 11.02 0.29
N GLU A 296 -31.63 11.76 0.98
CA GLU A 296 -30.75 11.34 2.08
C GLU A 296 -31.50 11.07 3.40
N ILE A 297 -30.95 10.14 4.20
CA ILE A 297 -31.29 9.97 5.62
C ILE A 297 -29.96 9.80 6.40
N PRO A 298 -29.78 10.49 7.55
CA PRO A 298 -28.54 10.47 8.32
C PRO A 298 -28.55 9.35 9.37
N ILE A 299 -27.39 8.76 9.69
CA ILE A 299 -27.24 7.95 10.91
C ILE A 299 -25.88 8.19 11.58
N THR A 300 -26.01 8.45 12.88
CA THR A 300 -25.03 8.67 13.95
C THR A 300 -24.28 7.41 14.42
N ALA A 301 -23.01 7.64 14.76
CA ALA A 301 -22.24 7.20 15.95
C ALA A 301 -21.93 5.71 16.29
N THR A 302 -20.64 5.55 16.64
CA THR A 302 -20.01 4.67 17.66
C THR A 302 -19.82 3.17 17.43
N GLY A 303 -18.57 2.74 17.65
CA GLY A 303 -18.17 1.33 17.76
C GLY A 303 -16.65 1.15 17.54
N ALA A 304 -15.88 1.02 18.62
CA ALA A 304 -14.44 0.75 18.56
C ALA A 304 -14.20 -0.65 17.98
N SER A 305 -13.46 -0.72 16.88
CA SER A 305 -13.03 -1.97 16.25
C SER A 305 -11.66 -1.79 15.63
N ARG A 306 -10.79 -2.81 15.77
CA ARG A 306 -9.43 -2.84 15.20
C ARG A 306 -9.43 -2.42 13.72
N GLN A 307 -8.77 -1.31 13.39
CA GLN A 307 -8.80 -0.70 12.06
C GLN A 307 -7.59 -1.14 11.21
N LEU A 308 -7.84 -2.08 10.29
CA LEU A 308 -6.90 -2.40 9.21
C LEU A 308 -7.12 -1.36 8.11
N LEU A 309 -6.07 -0.70 7.60
CA LEU A 309 -6.25 0.46 6.73
C LEU A 309 -5.46 0.38 5.40
N ARG A 310 -6.06 0.88 4.32
CA ARG A 310 -5.54 0.77 2.95
C ARG A 310 -5.19 2.15 2.42
N VAL A 311 -3.91 2.41 2.15
CA VAL A 311 -3.43 3.67 1.54
C VAL A 311 -3.18 3.45 0.05
N ALA A 312 -3.31 4.49 -0.78
CA ALA A 312 -3.30 4.35 -2.22
C ALA A 312 -3.17 5.63 -3.07
N TYR A 313 -2.46 5.57 -4.21
CA TYR A 313 -2.27 6.71 -5.14
C TYR A 313 -2.34 6.27 -6.64
N SER A 314 -2.61 7.22 -7.56
CA SER A 314 -2.60 7.04 -9.03
C SER A 314 -1.85 8.12 -9.79
N ARG A 315 -1.28 7.73 -10.95
CA ARG A 315 -0.95 8.64 -12.06
C ARG A 315 -2.21 9.01 -12.85
N THR A 316 -2.45 10.28 -13.18
CA THR A 316 -1.82 11.02 -14.31
C THR A 316 -2.24 12.50 -14.33
N CYS A 317 -1.32 13.41 -14.03
CA CYS A 317 -0.84 14.49 -14.90
C CYS A 317 0.47 14.96 -14.23
N SER A 318 1.62 14.56 -14.78
CA SER A 318 2.96 14.94 -14.30
C SER A 318 3.34 14.66 -12.82
N THR A 319 2.56 13.91 -12.03
CA THR A 319 2.73 13.83 -10.56
C THR A 319 3.16 12.45 -10.01
N SER A 320 3.93 12.53 -8.91
CA SER A 320 4.73 11.50 -8.25
C SER A 320 3.94 10.36 -7.60
N VAL A 321 4.34 9.10 -7.84
CA VAL A 321 3.59 7.90 -7.41
C VAL A 321 3.86 7.49 -5.98
N ILE A 322 2.79 7.39 -5.14
CA ILE A 322 2.91 6.86 -3.77
C ILE A 322 2.15 5.54 -3.48
N ARG A 323 2.86 4.44 -3.24
CA ARG A 323 2.33 3.09 -3.03
C ARG A 323 2.65 2.58 -1.62
N SER A 324 1.75 2.84 -0.68
CA SER A 324 1.82 2.25 0.67
C SER A 324 0.43 1.86 1.16
N TYR A 325 0.35 0.89 2.08
CA TYR A 325 -0.80 0.42 2.83
C TYR A 325 -0.41 0.50 4.31
N ILE A 326 -1.32 0.93 5.19
CA ILE A 326 -0.97 1.22 6.59
C ILE A 326 -1.95 0.52 7.50
N THR A 327 -1.46 -0.28 8.42
CA THR A 327 -2.21 -1.02 9.41
C THR A 327 -1.96 -0.45 10.78
N VAL A 328 -3.00 -0.31 11.60
CA VAL A 328 -2.89 0.15 12.98
C VAL A 328 -3.60 -0.83 13.92
N ALA A 329 -2.96 -1.14 15.05
CA ALA A 329 -3.53 -2.01 16.07
C ALA A 329 -3.35 -1.40 17.47
N PRO A 330 -4.36 -1.54 18.36
CA PRO A 330 -4.22 -1.23 19.78
C PRO A 330 -3.41 -2.31 20.50
N THR A 331 -2.85 -1.96 21.66
CA THR A 331 -2.07 -2.85 22.53
C THR A 331 -2.87 -4.12 22.84
N GLU A 332 -2.27 -5.29 22.64
CA GLU A 332 -2.79 -6.51 23.26
C GLU A 332 -2.37 -6.47 24.73
N THR A 333 -3.34 -6.15 25.59
CA THR A 333 -3.20 -6.19 27.05
C THR A 333 -3.21 -7.62 27.56
#